data_AF-A0A5C6RWF0-F1
#
_entry.id   AF-A0A5C6RWF0-F1
#
_cell.length_a   1.000
_cell.length_b   1.000
_cell.length_c   1.000
_cell.angle_alpha   90.00
_cell.angle_beta   90.00
_cell.angle_gamma   90.00
#
_symmetry.space_group_name_H-M   'P 1'
#
loop_
_entity.id
_entity.type
_entity.pdbx_description
1 polymer ?
#
loop_
_entity_poly.entity_id
_entity_poly.type
_entity_poly.pdbx_seq_one_letter_code
_entity_poly.pdbx_strand_id
1 'polypeptide(L)'
;MDRQILWDQIRSMAGWVADNSLILAQVFAALITAFATIALWRVTRVLAVETATLAKMTAQPFVVCWLESSAADPIALNLTLRNTGNATAFDIKMEVTPGLPKKPGIDGSPPEDGTKTEFKTSLLPPGQMLSILGTMGPQVHDTQFDAVVSWSTYPGAADRQTLKYTFQAKDGFRGGFHSKGVHQIAQELEKIRKQLPSR
;
A
#
# COMPACT_ATOMS: atom_id res chain seq x y z
N MET A 1 52.73 -55.25 -29.62
CA MET A 1 51.57 -54.42 -29.23
C MET A 1 52.09 -53.01 -28.94
N ASP A 2 52.82 -52.39 -29.86
CA ASP A 2 52.49 -51.85 -31.19
C ASP A 2 52.05 -50.40 -31.13
N ARG A 3 53.03 -49.59 -30.74
CA ARG A 3 53.02 -48.13 -30.79
C ARG A 3 52.65 -47.61 -32.19
N GLN A 4 52.98 -48.35 -33.25
CA GLN A 4 52.63 -48.01 -34.64
C GLN A 4 51.12 -48.07 -34.90
N ILE A 5 50.42 -49.09 -34.41
CA ILE A 5 48.95 -49.19 -34.54
C ILE A 5 48.27 -48.01 -33.82
N LEU A 6 48.79 -47.64 -32.66
CA LEU A 6 48.27 -46.50 -31.87
C LEU A 6 48.53 -45.16 -32.57
N TRP A 7 49.68 -45.00 -33.23
CA TRP A 7 49.98 -43.81 -34.04
C TRP A 7 49.11 -43.71 -35.31
N ASP A 8 48.86 -44.81 -36.00
CA ASP A 8 47.98 -44.82 -37.17
C ASP A 8 46.50 -44.61 -36.80
N GLN A 9 46.06 -45.12 -35.64
CA GLN A 9 44.74 -44.79 -35.08
C GLN A 9 44.62 -43.31 -34.72
N ILE A 10 45.62 -42.71 -34.07
CA ILE A 10 45.61 -41.27 -33.77
C ILE A 10 45.59 -40.43 -35.05
N ARG A 11 46.35 -40.82 -36.07
CA ARG A 11 46.44 -40.07 -37.33
C ARG A 11 45.15 -40.17 -38.16
N SER A 12 44.53 -41.34 -38.19
CA SER A 12 43.22 -41.55 -38.84
C SER A 12 42.10 -40.84 -38.09
N MET A 13 42.10 -40.86 -36.75
CA MET A 13 41.18 -40.06 -35.94
C MET A 13 41.39 -38.55 -36.16
N ALA A 14 42.64 -38.09 -36.23
CA ALA A 14 42.95 -36.69 -36.50
C ALA A 14 42.51 -36.25 -37.90
N GLY A 15 42.70 -37.09 -38.92
CA GLY A 15 42.21 -36.86 -40.28
C GLY A 15 40.68 -36.79 -40.33
N TRP A 16 39.99 -37.74 -39.68
CA TRP A 16 38.53 -37.74 -39.58
C TRP A 16 37.98 -36.51 -38.86
N VAL A 17 38.62 -36.08 -37.77
CA VAL A 17 38.24 -34.85 -37.05
C VAL A 17 38.47 -33.61 -37.90
N ALA A 18 39.56 -33.56 -38.69
CA ALA A 18 39.83 -32.44 -39.59
C ALA A 18 38.75 -32.34 -40.69
N ASP A 19 38.39 -33.46 -41.31
CA ASP A 19 37.40 -33.53 -42.38
C ASP A 19 35.96 -33.22 -41.89
N ASN A 20 35.65 -33.57 -40.62
CA ASN A 20 34.33 -33.33 -40.02
C ASN A 20 34.27 -32.08 -39.10
N SER A 21 35.35 -31.30 -39.05
CA SER A 21 35.49 -30.15 -38.15
C SER A 21 34.38 -29.10 -38.32
N LEU A 22 33.91 -28.88 -39.54
CA LEU A 22 32.83 -27.94 -39.86
C LEU A 22 31.47 -28.43 -39.34
N ILE A 23 31.18 -29.72 -39.48
CA ILE A 23 29.94 -30.34 -38.98
C ILE A 23 29.95 -30.35 -37.44
N LEU A 24 31.09 -30.72 -36.84
CA LEU A 24 31.28 -30.63 -35.39
C LEU A 24 31.05 -29.21 -34.89
N ALA A 25 31.64 -28.21 -35.53
CA ALA A 25 31.46 -26.80 -35.17
C ALA A 25 29.99 -26.34 -35.26
N GLN A 26 29.25 -26.77 -36.28
CA GLN A 26 27.82 -26.46 -36.42
C GLN A 26 26.96 -27.09 -35.32
N VAL A 27 27.23 -28.35 -34.97
CA VAL A 27 26.53 -29.04 -33.88
C VAL A 27 26.83 -28.37 -32.54
N PHE A 28 28.09 -28.01 -32.29
CA PHE A 28 28.47 -27.26 -31.09
C PHE A 28 27.80 -25.88 -31.04
N ALA A 29 27.76 -25.15 -32.15
CA ALA A 29 27.07 -23.87 -32.23
C ALA A 29 25.56 -24.01 -31.97
N ALA A 30 24.92 -25.04 -32.51
CA ALA A 30 23.51 -25.34 -32.27
C ALA A 30 23.24 -25.69 -30.79
N LEU A 31 24.12 -26.47 -30.15
CA LEU A 31 24.01 -26.80 -28.73
C LEU A 31 24.18 -25.56 -27.84
N ILE A 32 25.16 -24.71 -28.12
CA ILE A 32 25.36 -23.45 -27.40
C ILE A 32 24.12 -22.55 -27.55
N THR A 33 23.57 -22.45 -28.76
CA THR A 33 22.36 -21.66 -29.04
C THR A 33 21.14 -22.22 -28.31
N ALA A 34 20.97 -23.53 -28.27
CA ALA A 34 19.90 -24.18 -27.53
C ALA A 34 20.03 -23.92 -26.01
N PHE A 35 21.25 -24.02 -25.47
CA PHE A 35 21.51 -23.71 -24.06
C PHE A 35 21.26 -22.24 -23.74
N ALA A 36 21.69 -21.32 -24.61
CA ALA A 36 21.42 -19.89 -24.47
C ALA A 36 19.91 -19.60 -24.49
N THR A 37 19.15 -20.28 -25.35
CA THR A 37 17.69 -20.14 -25.43
C THR A 37 17.00 -20.64 -24.15
N ILE A 38 17.46 -21.77 -23.59
CA ILE A 38 16.95 -22.30 -22.31
C ILE A 38 17.28 -21.34 -21.15
N ALA A 39 18.49 -20.80 -21.12
CA ALA A 39 18.90 -19.82 -20.12
C ALA A 39 18.05 -18.54 -20.22
N LEU A 40 17.83 -18.04 -21.43
CA LEU A 40 16.98 -16.86 -21.66
C LEU A 40 15.53 -17.12 -21.23
N TRP A 41 14.98 -18.29 -21.53
CA TRP A 41 13.64 -18.69 -21.07
C TRP A 41 13.54 -18.75 -19.54
N ARG A 42 14.57 -19.27 -18.87
CA ARG A 42 14.63 -19.30 -17.40
C ARG A 42 14.63 -17.89 -16.82
N VAL A 43 15.47 -16.99 -17.34
CA VAL A 43 15.58 -15.60 -16.84
C VAL A 43 14.28 -14.83 -17.06
N THR A 44 13.69 -14.93 -18.26
CA THR A 44 12.40 -14.28 -18.57
C THR A 44 11.27 -14.79 -17.69
N ARG A 45 11.22 -16.10 -17.40
CA ARG A 45 10.24 -16.66 -16.47
C ARG A 45 10.39 -16.12 -15.05
N VAL A 46 11.63 -16.00 -14.53
CA VAL A 46 11.87 -15.44 -13.19
C VAL A 46 11.42 -13.98 -13.15
N LEU A 47 11.80 -13.17 -14.14
CA LEU A 47 11.39 -11.77 -14.20
C LEU A 47 9.87 -11.62 -14.27
N ALA A 48 9.18 -12.47 -15.02
CA ALA A 48 7.72 -12.46 -15.09
C ALA A 48 7.07 -12.76 -13.73
N VAL A 49 7.63 -13.71 -12.96
CA VAL A 49 7.13 -14.06 -11.63
C VAL A 49 7.36 -12.92 -10.62
N GLU A 50 8.55 -12.33 -10.62
CA GLU A 50 8.87 -11.21 -9.73
C GLU A 50 8.01 -9.98 -10.06
N THR A 51 7.86 -9.65 -11.34
CA THR A 51 7.00 -8.52 -11.77
C THR A 51 5.53 -8.75 -11.46
N ALA A 52 5.02 -9.97 -11.64
CA ALA A 52 3.66 -10.33 -11.24
C ALA A 52 3.46 -10.21 -9.72
N THR A 53 4.47 -10.61 -8.94
CA THR A 53 4.44 -10.51 -7.48
C THR A 53 4.44 -9.06 -7.02
N LEU A 54 5.30 -8.22 -7.60
CA LEU A 54 5.34 -6.78 -7.33
C LEU A 54 4.03 -6.09 -7.73
N ALA A 55 3.49 -6.40 -8.92
CA ALA A 55 2.21 -5.88 -9.36
C ALA A 55 1.07 -6.30 -8.43
N LYS A 56 1.11 -7.54 -7.93
CA LYS A 56 0.13 -8.01 -6.95
C LYS A 56 0.26 -7.28 -5.62
N MET A 57 1.46 -6.95 -5.14
CA MET A 57 1.65 -6.19 -3.91
C MET A 57 1.18 -4.74 -4.05
N THR A 58 1.43 -4.10 -5.21
CA THR A 58 1.00 -2.73 -5.45
C THR A 58 -0.51 -2.61 -5.66
N ALA A 59 -1.19 -3.66 -6.09
CA ALA A 59 -2.63 -3.71 -6.32
C ALA A 59 -3.46 -4.12 -5.09
N GLN A 60 -2.90 -4.11 -3.88
CA GLN A 60 -3.67 -4.48 -2.68
C GLN A 60 -4.40 -3.29 -2.06
N PRO A 61 -5.62 -3.52 -1.50
CA PRO A 61 -6.25 -2.56 -0.61
C PRO A 61 -5.46 -2.46 0.69
N PHE A 62 -5.36 -1.25 1.24
CA PHE A 62 -4.73 -1.03 2.54
C PHE A 62 -5.55 0.00 3.30
N VAL A 63 -6.24 -0.46 4.35
CA VAL A 63 -7.17 0.37 5.10
C VAL A 63 -6.56 0.73 6.45
N VAL A 64 -6.54 2.02 6.73
CA VAL A 64 -6.02 2.59 7.98
C VAL A 64 -7.02 3.60 8.54
N CYS A 65 -7.10 3.66 9.85
CA CYS A 65 -7.82 4.69 10.59
C CYS A 65 -6.92 5.49 11.53
N TRP A 66 -7.23 6.76 11.72
CA TRP A 66 -6.55 7.63 12.69
C TRP A 66 -7.44 8.83 13.03
N LEU A 67 -7.07 9.56 14.07
CA LEU A 67 -7.72 10.82 14.45
C LEU A 67 -7.13 11.97 13.65
N GLU A 68 -7.94 12.67 12.86
CA GLU A 68 -7.54 13.86 12.10
C GLU A 68 -8.30 15.10 12.58
N SER A 69 -7.63 16.24 12.67
CA SER A 69 -8.27 17.52 12.98
C SER A 69 -9.40 17.83 12.02
N SER A 70 -10.55 18.20 12.58
CA SER A 70 -11.74 18.53 11.80
C SER A 70 -11.54 19.85 11.05
N ALA A 71 -11.94 19.90 9.78
CA ALA A 71 -11.95 21.15 9.02
C ALA A 71 -12.87 22.22 9.63
N ALA A 72 -13.86 21.80 10.43
CA ALA A 72 -14.84 22.67 11.04
C ALA A 72 -14.38 23.31 12.37
N ASP A 73 -13.44 22.68 13.08
CA ASP A 73 -12.92 23.15 14.38
C ASP A 73 -11.54 22.51 14.64
N PRO A 74 -10.47 23.30 14.88
CA PRO A 74 -9.11 22.80 15.10
C PRO A 74 -8.98 21.99 16.40
N ILE A 75 -9.89 22.19 17.35
CA ILE A 75 -9.92 21.46 18.62
C ILE A 75 -10.69 20.15 18.47
N ALA A 76 -11.57 20.02 17.47
CA ALA A 76 -12.28 18.78 17.21
C ALA A 76 -11.42 17.82 16.37
N LEU A 77 -11.40 16.55 16.75
CA LEU A 77 -10.76 15.46 16.01
C LEU A 77 -11.83 14.52 15.48
N ASN A 78 -11.68 14.08 14.24
CA ASN A 78 -12.52 13.08 13.61
C ASN A 78 -11.75 11.77 13.49
N LEU A 79 -12.38 10.66 13.88
CA LEU A 79 -11.91 9.33 13.53
C LEU A 79 -12.16 9.12 12.04
N THR A 80 -11.08 9.13 11.29
CA THR A 80 -11.11 8.93 9.85
C THR A 80 -10.67 7.52 9.51
N LEU A 81 -11.32 6.94 8.53
CA LEU A 81 -10.97 5.66 7.92
C LEU A 81 -10.65 5.95 6.45
N ARG A 82 -9.47 5.56 6.00
CA ARG A 82 -9.00 5.79 4.63
C ARG A 82 -8.44 4.52 4.03
N ASN A 83 -8.75 4.31 2.76
CA ASN A 83 -8.04 3.33 1.95
C ASN A 83 -6.84 4.00 1.28
N THR A 84 -5.63 3.69 1.75
CA THR A 84 -4.37 4.15 1.15
C THR A 84 -3.79 3.15 0.16
N GLY A 85 -4.44 2.00 -0.03
CA GLY A 85 -4.09 1.04 -1.07
C GLY A 85 -4.57 1.49 -2.46
N ASN A 86 -4.14 0.76 -3.49
CA ASN A 86 -4.50 1.05 -4.88
C ASN A 86 -5.67 0.20 -5.40
N ALA A 87 -6.33 -0.56 -4.52
CA ALA A 87 -7.52 -1.33 -4.85
C ALA A 87 -8.63 -1.09 -3.83
N THR A 88 -9.87 -1.39 -4.23
CA THR A 88 -11.04 -1.26 -3.37
C THR A 88 -10.99 -2.29 -2.25
N ALA A 89 -11.27 -1.83 -1.03
CA ALA A 89 -11.45 -2.68 0.13
C ALA A 89 -12.94 -3.01 0.32
N PHE A 90 -13.25 -4.26 0.63
CA PHE A 90 -14.61 -4.75 0.87
C PHE A 90 -14.80 -5.25 2.31
N ASP A 91 -16.05 -5.25 2.79
CA ASP A 91 -16.46 -5.81 4.09
C ASP A 91 -15.60 -5.36 5.27
N ILE A 92 -15.32 -4.06 5.31
CA ILE A 92 -14.42 -3.46 6.29
C ILE A 92 -15.08 -3.43 7.66
N LYS A 93 -14.36 -3.92 8.66
CA LYS A 93 -14.71 -3.79 10.07
C LYS A 93 -13.55 -3.10 10.79
N MET A 94 -13.86 -2.05 11.53
CA MET A 94 -12.91 -1.29 12.33
C MET A 94 -13.36 -1.34 13.78
N GLU A 95 -12.43 -1.62 14.67
CA GLU A 95 -12.61 -1.60 16.12
C GLU A 95 -11.53 -0.72 16.73
N VAL A 96 -11.92 0.20 17.62
CA VAL A 96 -10.99 1.09 18.34
C VAL A 96 -11.23 0.96 19.84
N THR A 97 -10.14 0.74 20.60
CA THR A 97 -10.12 0.60 22.05
C THR A 97 -9.07 1.55 22.65
N PRO A 98 -9.37 2.38 23.66
CA PRO A 98 -10.70 2.63 24.23
C PRO A 98 -11.60 3.37 23.25
N GLY A 99 -12.91 3.29 23.45
CA GLY A 99 -13.89 3.95 22.62
C GLY A 99 -13.79 5.46 22.72
N LEU A 100 -14.10 6.16 21.64
CA LEU A 100 -14.03 7.62 21.64
C LEU A 100 -15.12 8.20 22.55
N PRO A 101 -14.81 9.24 23.35
CA PRO A 101 -15.83 9.94 24.12
C PRO A 101 -16.87 10.52 23.18
N LYS A 102 -18.15 10.26 23.45
CA LYS A 102 -19.25 10.92 22.74
C LYS A 102 -19.29 12.39 23.15
N LYS A 103 -19.83 13.23 22.25
CA LYS A 103 -19.99 14.69 22.45
C LYS A 103 -20.35 15.05 23.90
N PRO A 104 -19.73 16.09 24.48
CA PRO A 104 -20.13 16.60 25.80
C PRO A 104 -21.55 17.17 25.67
N GLY A 105 -22.51 16.54 26.35
CA GLY A 105 -23.90 16.98 26.31
C GLY A 105 -24.93 16.02 26.92
N ILE A 106 -24.58 14.78 27.25
CA ILE A 106 -25.49 13.87 27.97
C ILE A 106 -24.88 13.31 29.25
N ASP A 107 -23.58 13.02 29.28
CA ASP A 107 -22.85 12.77 30.53
C ASP A 107 -21.37 13.01 30.27
N GLY A 108 -20.76 13.92 31.04
CA GLY A 108 -19.34 14.29 30.94
C GLY A 108 -18.37 13.24 31.47
N SER A 109 -18.78 11.97 31.48
CA SER A 109 -18.00 10.87 32.00
C SER A 109 -16.95 10.45 30.96
N PRO A 110 -15.68 10.25 31.37
CA PRO A 110 -14.71 9.55 30.52
C PRO A 110 -15.33 8.22 30.07
N PRO A 111 -15.11 7.77 28.82
CA PRO A 111 -15.57 6.47 28.39
C PRO A 111 -15.02 5.43 29.37
N GLU A 112 -15.91 4.61 29.95
CA GLU A 112 -15.50 3.53 30.85
C GLU A 112 -14.44 2.66 30.17
N ASP A 113 -13.40 2.33 30.92
CA ASP A 113 -12.32 1.41 30.54
C ASP A 113 -12.95 0.12 29.99
N GLY A 114 -12.91 -0.05 28.66
CA GLY A 114 -13.50 -1.20 27.96
C GLY A 114 -14.58 -0.89 26.93
N THR A 115 -15.03 0.36 26.81
CA THR A 115 -15.93 0.74 25.70
C THR A 115 -15.21 0.55 24.36
N LYS A 116 -15.83 -0.12 23.39
CA LYS A 116 -15.26 -0.32 22.05
C LYS A 116 -16.04 0.50 21.01
N THR A 117 -15.34 1.20 20.14
CA THR A 117 -15.97 1.84 18.97
C THR A 117 -15.87 0.90 17.78
N GLU A 118 -17.00 0.33 17.38
CA GLU A 118 -17.10 -0.52 16.18
C GLU A 118 -17.70 0.25 15.00
N PHE A 119 -17.10 0.11 13.82
CA PHE A 119 -17.64 0.64 12.57
C PHE A 119 -17.53 -0.41 11.47
N LYS A 120 -18.57 -0.48 10.62
CA LYS A 120 -18.64 -1.44 9.51
C LYS A 120 -19.05 -0.70 8.24
N THR A 121 -18.32 -0.92 7.15
CA THR A 121 -18.68 -0.41 5.82
C THR A 121 -18.47 -1.49 4.76
N SER A 122 -19.38 -1.56 3.79
CA SER A 122 -19.34 -2.60 2.75
C SER A 122 -18.23 -2.38 1.73
N LEU A 123 -17.95 -1.12 1.39
CA LEU A 123 -16.97 -0.79 0.36
C LEU A 123 -16.21 0.50 0.71
N LEU A 124 -14.93 0.54 0.38
CA LEU A 124 -14.12 1.74 0.43
C LEU A 124 -13.19 1.79 -0.80
N PRO A 125 -13.51 2.62 -1.80
CA PRO A 125 -12.67 2.85 -2.97
C PRO A 125 -11.26 3.33 -2.60
N PRO A 126 -10.27 3.08 -3.44
CA PRO A 126 -8.90 3.56 -3.21
C PRO A 126 -8.88 5.09 -3.12
N GLY A 127 -8.14 5.61 -2.14
CA GLY A 127 -8.00 7.05 -1.89
C GLY A 127 -9.17 7.70 -1.16
N GLN A 128 -10.33 7.04 -1.04
CA GLN A 128 -11.47 7.59 -0.34
C GLN A 128 -11.25 7.60 1.19
N MET A 129 -11.73 8.66 1.82
CA MET A 129 -11.72 8.86 3.27
C MET A 129 -13.16 8.97 3.78
N LEU A 130 -13.44 8.33 4.91
CA LEU A 130 -14.70 8.42 5.64
C LEU A 130 -14.43 8.92 7.06
N SER A 131 -15.14 9.97 7.45
CA SER A 131 -15.16 10.45 8.84
C SER A 131 -16.29 9.75 9.59
N ILE A 132 -15.96 8.99 10.63
CA ILE A 132 -16.90 8.13 11.36
C ILE A 132 -17.48 8.87 12.57
N LEU A 133 -16.62 9.42 13.42
CA LEU A 133 -17.02 10.01 14.70
C LEU A 133 -16.12 11.20 15.03
N GLY A 134 -16.72 12.27 15.56
CA GLY A 134 -16.00 13.44 16.06
C GLY A 134 -15.89 13.44 17.59
N THR A 135 -14.71 13.77 18.10
CA THR A 135 -14.40 13.95 19.52
C THR A 135 -13.64 15.26 19.74
N MET A 136 -13.53 15.72 20.99
CA MET A 136 -12.77 16.92 21.33
C MET A 136 -11.33 16.55 21.69
N GLY A 137 -10.36 17.22 21.07
CA GLY A 137 -8.92 17.03 21.27
C GLY A 137 -8.47 16.98 22.74
N PRO A 138 -8.92 17.88 23.62
CA PRO A 138 -8.55 17.85 25.04
C PRO A 138 -8.94 16.57 25.78
N GLN A 139 -9.95 15.85 25.31
CA GLN A 139 -10.43 14.61 25.94
C GLN A 139 -9.63 13.37 25.52
N VAL A 140 -8.91 13.45 24.39
CA VAL A 140 -8.21 12.30 23.78
C VAL A 140 -6.72 12.55 23.55
N HIS A 141 -6.21 13.72 23.96
CA HIS A 141 -4.84 14.16 23.68
C HIS A 141 -3.77 13.24 24.26
N ASP A 142 -4.00 12.71 25.47
CA ASP A 142 -3.07 11.83 26.18
C ASP A 142 -3.50 10.36 26.18
N THR A 143 -4.57 10.02 25.44
CA THR A 143 -5.08 8.66 25.31
C THR A 143 -4.42 7.95 24.14
N GLN A 144 -3.99 6.71 24.39
CA GLN A 144 -3.47 5.81 23.38
C GLN A 144 -4.59 4.88 22.91
N PHE A 145 -4.76 4.75 21.59
CA PHE A 145 -5.82 3.96 20.97
C PHE A 145 -5.26 2.78 20.21
N ASP A 146 -5.80 1.59 20.46
CA ASP A 146 -5.58 0.39 19.67
C ASP A 146 -6.65 0.28 18.60
N ALA A 147 -6.23 0.34 17.33
CA ALA A 147 -7.06 0.09 16.17
C ALA A 147 -6.86 -1.34 15.68
N VAL A 148 -7.98 -2.04 15.47
CA VAL A 148 -8.05 -3.28 14.72
C VAL A 148 -8.92 -3.05 13.50
N VAL A 149 -8.30 -3.06 12.33
CA VAL A 149 -9.00 -2.91 11.05
C VAL A 149 -8.91 -4.23 10.30
N SER A 150 -10.04 -4.74 9.83
CA SER A 150 -10.10 -5.92 8.98
C SER A 150 -10.87 -5.63 7.71
N TRP A 151 -10.41 -6.15 6.58
CA TRP A 151 -11.03 -5.97 5.27
C TRP A 151 -10.81 -7.20 4.38
N SER A 152 -11.56 -7.27 3.29
CA SER A 152 -11.38 -8.29 2.25
C SER A 152 -11.02 -7.64 0.91
N THR A 153 -10.31 -8.40 0.07
CA THR A 153 -9.91 -7.99 -1.28
C THR A 153 -11.04 -8.16 -2.29
N TYR A 154 -11.99 -9.06 -2.02
CA TYR A 154 -13.12 -9.36 -2.90
C TYR A 154 -14.42 -9.34 -2.11
N PRO A 155 -15.56 -9.01 -2.75
CA PRO A 155 -16.85 -9.02 -2.09
C PRO A 155 -17.18 -10.44 -1.58
N GLY A 156 -17.41 -10.58 -0.28
CA GLY A 156 -17.79 -11.87 0.33
C GLY A 156 -16.68 -12.92 0.41
N ALA A 157 -15.41 -12.57 0.18
CA ALA A 157 -14.32 -13.53 0.36
C ALA A 157 -14.12 -13.91 1.84
N ALA A 158 -13.82 -15.19 2.07
CA ALA A 158 -13.55 -15.72 3.41
C ALA A 158 -12.23 -15.17 3.98
N ASP A 159 -11.25 -14.94 3.10
CA ASP A 159 -9.96 -14.39 3.48
C ASP A 159 -10.09 -12.90 3.84
N ARG A 160 -9.71 -12.61 5.09
CA ARG A 160 -9.71 -11.26 5.66
C ARG A 160 -8.30 -10.88 6.07
N GLN A 161 -7.85 -9.74 5.56
CA GLN A 161 -6.65 -9.09 6.05
C GLN A 161 -7.00 -8.35 7.35
N THR A 162 -6.11 -8.40 8.33
CA THR A 162 -6.29 -7.71 9.61
C THR A 162 -5.02 -6.94 9.92
N LEU A 163 -5.19 -5.67 10.28
CA LEU A 163 -4.13 -4.77 10.71
C LEU A 163 -4.42 -4.33 12.14
N LYS A 164 -3.44 -4.51 13.02
CA LYS A 164 -3.49 -4.08 14.41
C LYS A 164 -2.35 -3.12 14.66
N TYR A 165 -2.67 -1.94 15.18
CA TYR A 165 -1.68 -0.93 15.50
C TYR A 165 -2.25 0.02 16.53
N THR A 166 -1.35 0.78 17.11
CA THR A 166 -1.66 1.74 18.15
C THR A 166 -1.34 3.13 17.63
N PHE A 167 -2.22 4.10 17.89
CA PHE A 167 -2.07 5.48 17.47
C PHE A 167 -2.49 6.44 18.58
N GLN A 168 -1.98 7.66 18.53
CA GLN A 168 -2.33 8.73 19.48
C GLN A 168 -3.00 9.89 18.73
N ALA A 169 -3.76 10.71 19.46
CA ALA A 169 -4.39 11.91 18.90
C ALA A 169 -3.36 12.90 18.30
N LYS A 170 -2.11 12.87 18.79
CA LYS A 170 -1.00 13.70 18.30
C LYS A 170 -0.54 13.33 16.89
N ASP A 171 -0.71 12.07 16.47
CA ASP A 171 -0.19 11.58 15.19
C ASP A 171 -0.90 12.20 13.97
N GLY A 172 -2.18 12.57 14.13
CA GLY A 172 -2.98 13.23 13.08
C GLY A 172 -3.41 14.65 13.44
N PHE A 173 -2.91 15.21 14.54
CA PHE A 173 -3.14 16.60 14.88
C PHE A 173 -2.37 17.51 13.91
N ARG A 174 -3.08 17.95 12.88
CA ARG A 174 -2.63 19.03 12.01
C ARG A 174 -3.18 20.28 12.66
N GLY A 175 -2.36 21.04 13.38
CA GLY A 175 -2.70 22.33 13.99
C GLY A 175 -3.14 23.37 12.94
N GLY A 176 -4.28 23.11 12.31
CA GLY A 176 -4.71 23.72 11.08
C GLY A 176 -5.31 25.09 11.32
N PHE A 177 -5.01 26.01 10.40
CA PHE A 177 -5.70 27.27 10.31
C PHE A 177 -7.19 27.03 10.03
N HIS A 178 -8.04 27.74 10.77
CA HIS A 178 -9.49 27.68 10.66
C HIS A 178 -9.93 27.96 9.20
N SER A 179 -10.32 26.92 8.45
CA SER A 179 -10.81 27.08 7.07
C SER A 179 -12.18 27.77 7.00
N LYS A 180 -12.89 27.89 8.12
CA LYS A 180 -14.16 28.66 8.23
C LYS A 180 -14.00 30.16 7.95
N GLY A 181 -12.77 30.68 7.87
CA GLY A 181 -12.50 32.08 7.62
C GLY A 181 -12.27 32.47 6.16
N VAL A 182 -12.00 31.55 5.22
CA VAL A 182 -11.57 31.97 3.85
C VAL A 182 -12.64 32.79 3.12
N HIS A 183 -13.93 32.51 3.34
CA HIS A 183 -15.00 33.31 2.76
C HIS A 183 -15.11 34.69 3.41
N GLN A 184 -14.91 34.79 4.73
CA GLN A 184 -14.86 36.08 5.45
C GLN A 184 -13.61 36.89 5.09
N ILE A 185 -12.45 36.23 4.96
CA ILE A 185 -11.20 36.84 4.48
C ILE A 185 -11.38 37.33 3.03
N ALA A 186 -12.05 36.56 2.17
CA ALA A 186 -12.38 36.99 0.81
C ALA A 186 -13.33 38.20 0.81
N GLN A 187 -14.36 38.22 1.67
CA GLN A 187 -15.27 39.36 1.82
C GLN A 187 -14.56 40.61 2.36
N GLU A 188 -13.67 40.46 3.34
CA GLU A 188 -12.89 41.58 3.88
C GLU A 188 -11.85 42.08 2.85
N LEU A 189 -11.21 41.19 2.09
CA LEU A 189 -10.35 41.56 0.96
C LEU A 189 -11.14 42.30 -0.14
N GLU A 190 -12.37 41.88 -0.42
CA GLU A 190 -13.25 42.56 -1.39
C GLU A 190 -13.63 43.96 -0.91
N LYS A 191 -13.93 44.13 0.38
CA LYS A 191 -14.19 45.45 0.99
C LYS A 191 -12.95 46.35 0.90
N ILE A 192 -11.76 45.83 1.21
CA ILE A 192 -10.49 46.57 1.09
C ILE A 192 -10.25 46.98 -0.37
N ARG A 193 -10.46 46.07 -1.33
CA ARG A 193 -10.34 46.37 -2.77
C ARG A 193 -11.28 47.50 -3.20
N LYS A 194 -12.51 47.54 -2.68
CA LYS A 194 -13.49 48.60 -2.99
C LYS A 194 -13.14 49.95 -2.34
N GLN A 195 -12.38 49.95 -1.25
CA GLN A 195 -11.94 51.17 -0.56
C GLN A 195 -10.63 51.76 -1.11
N LEU A 196 -9.86 50.98 -1.88
CA LEU A 196 -8.72 51.50 -2.61
C LEU A 196 -9.20 52.28 -3.85
N PRO A 197 -8.75 53.53 -4.06
CA PRO A 197 -9.09 54.26 -5.27
C PRO A 197 -8.56 53.50 -6.48
N SER A 198 -9.43 53.21 -7.45
CA SER A 198 -8.99 52.64 -8.72
C SER A 198 -8.06 53.64 -9.39
N ARG A 199 -6.78 53.30 -9.47
CA ARG A 199 -5.86 53.98 -10.37
C ARG A 199 -6.16 53.59 -11.81
#